data_AF-A0A4Q9LQS0-F1
#
_entry.id   AF-A0A4Q9LQS0-F1
#
_cell.length_a   1.000
_cell.length_b   1.000
_cell.length_c   1.000
_cell.angle_alpha   90.00
_cell.angle_beta   90.00
_cell.angle_gamma   90.00
#
_symmetry.space_group_name_H-M   'P 1'
#
loop_
_entity.id
_entity.type
_entity.pdbx_description
1 polymer ?
#
loop_
_entity_poly.entity_id
_entity_poly.type
_entity_poly.pdbx_seq_one_letter_code
_entity_poly.pdbx_strand_id
1 'polypeptide(L)'
;WNIKFKAQPANSPDLNVLDLGFFNSIQSLQHEASPHTIDELINCVQDAFHQLEANTLDNVFTTLQACMESIMLADGGNGYKIPHLSKGKLRREGRLLEKYVCSKESYVKAKSNFE
;
A
#
# COMPACT_ATOMS: atom_id res chain seq x y z
N TRP A 1 -12.39 13.68 -19.14
CA TRP A 1 -11.51 13.04 -18.15
C TRP A 1 -10.12 13.67 -18.25
N ASN A 2 -9.47 13.95 -17.12
CA ASN A 2 -8.08 14.46 -17.07
C ASN A 2 -7.19 13.36 -16.49
N ILE A 3 -6.86 12.36 -17.33
CA ILE A 3 -6.07 11.19 -16.91
C ILE A 3 -4.59 11.52 -17.11
N LYS A 4 -3.78 11.30 -16.07
CA LYS A 4 -2.33 11.50 -16.11
C LYS A 4 -1.63 10.21 -15.75
N PHE A 5 -0.71 9.79 -16.61
CA PHE A 5 0.16 8.66 -16.33
C PHE A 5 1.24 9.07 -15.31
N LYS A 6 1.61 8.10 -14.46
CA LYS A 6 2.70 8.23 -13.48
C LYS A 6 3.74 7.17 -13.81
N ALA A 7 5.01 7.50 -13.57
CA ALA A 7 6.08 6.54 -13.71
C ALA A 7 6.00 5.52 -12.56
N GLN A 8 6.09 4.24 -12.88
CA GLN A 8 6.25 3.15 -11.94
C GLN A 8 7.57 2.45 -12.26
N PRO A 9 8.50 2.34 -11.30
CA PRO A 9 9.76 1.64 -11.52
C PRO A 9 9.53 0.15 -11.84
N ALA A 10 10.39 -0.43 -12.67
CA ALA A 10 10.34 -1.86 -12.97
C ALA A 10 10.56 -2.70 -11.70
N ASN A 11 9.94 -3.88 -11.63
CA ASN A 11 10.06 -4.84 -10.52
C ASN A 11 9.78 -4.25 -9.12
N SER A 12 8.91 -3.24 -9.03
CA SER A 12 8.55 -2.58 -7.77
C SER A 12 7.05 -2.77 -7.44
N PRO A 13 6.63 -3.99 -7.04
CA PRO A 13 5.23 -4.26 -6.64
C PRO A 13 4.84 -3.53 -5.35
N ASP A 14 5.82 -3.22 -4.51
CA ASP A 14 5.72 -2.35 -3.33
C ASP A 14 5.32 -0.90 -3.67
N LEU A 15 5.49 -0.49 -4.92
CA LEU A 15 5.05 0.80 -5.45
C LEU A 15 3.73 0.74 -6.23
N ASN A 16 3.09 -0.43 -6.28
CA ASN A 16 1.75 -0.61 -6.84
C ASN A 16 0.74 -0.78 -5.70
N VAL A 17 -0.21 0.14 -5.56
CA VAL A 17 -1.24 0.05 -4.51
C VAL A 17 -2.06 -1.24 -4.60
N LEU A 18 -2.24 -1.76 -5.82
CA LEU A 18 -2.99 -2.98 -6.06
C LEU A 18 -2.28 -4.21 -5.49
N ASP A 19 -1.00 -4.37 -5.82
CA ASP A 19 -0.16 -5.49 -5.37
C ASP A 19 0.21 -5.36 -3.88
N LEU A 20 0.50 -4.13 -3.42
CA LEU A 20 0.97 -3.87 -2.06
C LEU A 20 -0.04 -4.29 -1.00
N GLY A 21 -1.34 -4.13 -1.26
CA GLY A 21 -2.33 -4.41 -0.22
C GLY A 21 -3.75 -4.65 -0.69
N PHE A 22 -4.18 -4.12 -1.83
CA PHE A 22 -5.57 -4.30 -2.27
C PHE A 22 -5.89 -5.76 -2.59
N PHE A 23 -5.11 -6.41 -3.46
CA PHE A 23 -5.31 -7.81 -3.79
C PHE A 23 -5.10 -8.73 -2.59
N ASN A 24 -4.10 -8.44 -1.75
CA ASN A 24 -3.88 -9.17 -0.50
C ASN A 24 -5.09 -9.08 0.45
N SER A 25 -5.77 -7.92 0.51
CA SER A 25 -6.96 -7.74 1.35
C SER A 25 -8.15 -8.56 0.84
N ILE A 26 -8.39 -8.55 -0.48
CA ILE A 26 -9.45 -9.35 -1.11
C ILE A 26 -9.15 -10.85 -0.97
N GLN A 27 -7.91 -11.25 -1.21
CA GLN A 27 -7.49 -12.65 -1.10
C GLN A 27 -7.62 -13.17 0.33
N SER A 28 -7.35 -12.35 1.35
CA SER A 28 -7.58 -12.73 2.75
C SER A 28 -9.04 -13.05 3.04
N LEU A 29 -9.98 -12.23 2.54
CA LEU A 29 -11.42 -12.46 2.71
C LEU A 29 -11.90 -13.68 1.91
N GLN A 30 -11.40 -13.85 0.68
CA GLN A 30 -11.68 -15.03 -0.13
C GLN A 30 -11.16 -16.33 0.53
N HIS A 31 -9.99 -16.29 1.17
CA HIS A 31 -9.43 -17.44 1.89
C HIS A 31 -10.26 -17.81 3.12
N GLU A 32 -10.85 -16.83 3.81
CA GLU A 32 -11.78 -17.07 4.92
C GLU A 32 -13.08 -17.74 4.44
N ALA A 33 -13.59 -17.34 3.27
CA ALA A 33 -14.81 -17.92 2.68
C ALA A 33 -14.64 -19.35 2.13
N SER A 34 -13.41 -19.76 1.78
CA SER A 34 -13.06 -21.11 1.33
C SER A 34 -13.93 -21.68 0.18
N PRO A 35 -13.99 -21.01 -0.99
CA PRO A 35 -14.78 -21.49 -2.13
C PRO A 35 -14.22 -22.79 -2.72
N HIS A 36 -15.12 -23.67 -3.17
CA HIS A 36 -14.80 -24.97 -3.77
C HIS A 36 -15.10 -25.05 -5.27
N THR A 37 -15.80 -24.05 -5.83
CA THR A 37 -16.09 -23.95 -7.26
C THR A 37 -15.64 -22.60 -7.83
N ILE A 38 -15.56 -22.52 -9.17
CA ILE A 38 -15.24 -21.26 -9.86
C ILE A 38 -16.34 -20.21 -9.61
N ASP A 39 -17.61 -20.61 -9.65
CA ASP A 39 -18.73 -19.70 -9.41
C ASP A 39 -18.73 -19.17 -7.97
N GLU A 40 -18.45 -20.03 -6.99
CA GLU A 40 -18.26 -19.61 -5.59
C GLU A 40 -17.08 -18.67 -5.44
N LEU A 41 -15.96 -18.94 -6.12
CA LEU A 41 -14.79 -18.06 -6.08
C LEU A 41 -15.11 -16.67 -6.63
N ILE A 42 -15.81 -16.59 -7.77
CA ILE A 42 -16.22 -15.32 -8.36
C ILE A 42 -17.11 -14.54 -7.38
N ASN A 43 -18.10 -15.19 -6.78
CA ASN A 43 -18.99 -14.56 -5.80
C ASN A 43 -18.21 -14.11 -4.56
N CYS A 44 -17.29 -14.93 -4.03
CA CYS A 44 -16.45 -14.56 -2.89
C CYS A 44 -15.60 -13.32 -3.17
N VAL A 45 -15.02 -13.21 -4.37
CA VAL A 45 -14.21 -12.04 -4.75
C VAL A 45 -15.08 -10.78 -4.87
N GLN A 46 -16.29 -10.90 -5.44
CA GLN A 46 -17.24 -9.78 -5.52
C GLN A 46 -17.70 -9.33 -4.13
N ASP A 47 -18.02 -10.27 -3.25
CA ASP A 47 -18.41 -9.98 -1.88
C ASP A 47 -17.26 -9.34 -1.10
N ALA A 48 -16.04 -9.88 -1.21
CA ALA A 48 -14.85 -9.31 -0.61
C ALA A 48 -14.57 -7.88 -1.09
N PHE A 49 -14.79 -7.60 -2.38
CA PHE A 49 -14.68 -6.26 -2.94
C PHE A 49 -15.69 -5.29 -2.31
N HIS A 50 -16.95 -5.70 -2.15
CA HIS A 50 -17.99 -4.87 -1.51
C HIS A 50 -17.79 -4.71 0.01
N GLN A 51 -17.24 -5.71 0.67
CA GLN A 51 -16.94 -5.69 2.11
C GLN A 51 -15.68 -4.87 2.44
N LEU A 52 -14.80 -4.63 1.47
CA LEU A 52 -13.55 -3.94 1.70
C LEU A 52 -13.82 -2.49 2.17
N GLU A 53 -13.45 -2.21 3.41
CA GLU A 53 -13.60 -0.86 3.96
C GLU A 53 -12.66 0.15 3.28
N ALA A 54 -13.15 1.36 3.01
CA ALA A 54 -12.33 2.48 2.53
C ALA A 54 -11.10 2.73 3.43
N ASN A 55 -11.29 2.56 4.74
CA ASN A 55 -10.24 2.60 5.76
C ASN A 55 -9.07 1.65 5.48
N THR A 56 -9.32 0.50 4.86
CA THR A 56 -8.28 -0.46 4.47
C THR A 56 -7.48 0.08 3.29
N LEU A 57 -8.13 0.63 2.27
CA LEU A 57 -7.46 1.30 1.14
C LEU A 57 -6.59 2.48 1.59
N ASP A 58 -7.09 3.33 2.49
CA ASP A 58 -6.33 4.45 3.05
C ASP A 58 -5.05 3.97 3.76
N ASN A 59 -5.15 2.83 4.46
CA ASN A 59 -4.00 2.21 5.10
C ASN A 59 -2.96 1.73 4.08
N VAL A 60 -3.39 1.22 2.92
CA VAL A 60 -2.48 0.80 1.84
C VAL A 60 -1.80 2.02 1.23
N PHE A 61 -2.52 3.12 0.96
CA PHE A 61 -1.92 4.36 0.46
C PHE A 61 -0.90 4.96 1.43
N THR A 62 -1.21 4.97 2.74
CA THR A 62 -0.25 5.42 3.76
C THR A 62 1.00 4.53 3.77
N THR A 63 0.82 3.22 3.56
CA THR A 63 1.94 2.27 3.49
C THR A 63 2.79 2.48 2.25
N LEU A 64 2.16 2.72 1.08
CA LEU A 64 2.83 3.03 -0.17
C LEU A 64 3.78 4.23 -0.01
N GLN A 65 3.32 5.30 0.63
CA GLN A 65 4.15 6.49 0.88
C GLN A 65 5.32 6.21 1.82
N ALA A 66 5.12 5.35 2.82
CA ALA A 66 6.20 4.93 3.72
C ALA A 66 7.22 3.99 3.04
N CYS A 67 6.77 3.13 2.12
CA CYS A 67 7.66 2.35 1.25
C CYS A 67 8.51 3.28 0.38
N MET A 68 7.92 4.33 -0.22
CA MET A 68 8.69 5.32 -0.99
C MET A 68 9.80 5.98 -0.15
N GLU A 69 9.52 6.33 1.11
CA GLU A 69 10.57 6.84 2.00
C GLU A 69 11.62 5.79 2.35
N SER A 70 11.21 4.53 2.55
CA SER A 70 12.14 3.44 2.83
C SER A 70 13.07 3.16 1.65
N ILE A 71 12.56 3.23 0.42
CA ILE A 71 13.35 3.12 -0.83
C ILE A 71 14.35 4.27 -0.94
N MET A 72 13.92 5.50 -0.61
CA MET A 72 14.82 6.66 -0.56
C MET A 72 15.96 6.45 0.44
N LEU A 73 15.67 5.90 1.63
CA LEU A 73 16.68 5.60 2.64
C LEU A 73 17.60 4.44 2.24
N ALA A 74 17.09 3.49 1.45
CA ALA A 74 17.82 2.35 0.91
C ALA A 74 18.49 2.62 -0.44
N ASP A 75 18.62 3.88 -0.85
CA ASP A 75 19.30 4.30 -2.08
C ASP A 75 18.74 3.60 -3.34
N GLY A 76 17.42 3.39 -3.38
CA GLY A 76 16.72 2.70 -4.47
C GLY A 76 16.65 1.17 -4.34
N GLY A 77 17.31 0.59 -3.34
CA GLY A 77 17.29 -0.83 -3.07
C GLY A 77 15.98 -1.35 -2.45
N ASN A 78 15.80 -2.68 -2.49
CA ASN A 78 14.66 -3.39 -1.89
C ASN A 78 15.00 -4.01 -0.52
N GLY A 79 16.16 -3.66 0.06
CA GLY A 79 16.66 -4.20 1.33
C GLY A 79 15.96 -3.65 2.58
N TYR A 80 14.69 -3.30 2.47
CA TYR A 80 13.89 -2.71 3.56
C TYR A 80 12.68 -3.60 3.86
N LYS A 81 12.14 -3.47 5.08
CA LYS A 81 10.88 -4.13 5.46
C LYS A 81 9.73 -3.14 5.31
N ILE A 82 8.57 -3.62 4.89
CA ILE A 82 7.36 -2.79 4.82
C ILE A 82 7.11 -2.14 6.19
N PRO A 83 7.03 -0.79 6.28
CA PRO A 83 6.90 -0.10 7.55
C PRO A 83 5.57 -0.40 8.28
N HIS A 84 5.67 -0.84 9.54
CA HIS A 84 4.51 -1.05 10.41
C HIS A 84 4.16 0.22 11.20
N LEU A 85 3.36 1.10 10.61
CA LEU A 85 3.02 2.41 11.18
C LEU A 85 1.92 2.40 12.26
N SER A 86 1.48 1.24 12.74
CA SER A 86 0.38 1.13 13.72
C SER A 86 -0.89 1.91 13.31
N LYS A 87 -1.20 1.92 12.01
CA LYS A 87 -2.22 2.78 11.39
C LYS A 87 -3.60 2.68 12.06
N GLY A 88 -4.02 1.46 12.41
CA GLY A 88 -5.28 1.24 13.13
C GLY A 88 -5.31 1.90 14.52
N LYS A 89 -4.19 1.92 15.26
CA LYS A 89 -4.09 2.64 16.54
C LYS A 89 -4.16 4.14 16.31
N LEU A 90 -3.38 4.67 15.38
CA LEU A 90 -3.37 6.10 15.05
C LEU A 90 -4.75 6.59 14.60
N ARG A 91 -5.48 5.79 13.83
CA ARG A 91 -6.85 6.13 13.39
C ARG A 91 -7.82 6.21 14.57
N ARG A 92 -7.79 5.24 15.49
CA ARG A 92 -8.63 5.26 16.70
C ARG A 92 -8.34 6.46 17.60
N GLU A 93 -7.09 6.90 17.64
CA GLU A 93 -6.68 8.09 18.39
C GLU A 93 -6.96 9.42 17.65
N GLY A 94 -7.46 9.39 16.42
CA GLY A 94 -7.65 10.59 15.58
C GLY A 94 -6.34 11.25 15.15
N ARG A 95 -5.23 10.49 15.15
CA ARG A 95 -3.86 10.95 14.89
C ARG A 95 -3.28 10.44 13.57
N LEU A 96 -4.01 9.60 12.85
CA LEU A 96 -3.59 9.16 11.52
C LEU A 96 -3.68 10.35 10.57
N LEU A 97 -2.55 10.74 10.00
CA LEU A 97 -2.50 11.83 9.04
C LEU A 97 -3.18 11.41 7.74
N GLU A 98 -3.92 12.34 7.12
CA GLU A 98 -4.50 12.16 5.79
C GLU A 98 -3.41 11.96 4.72
N LYS A 99 -2.22 12.52 4.95
CA LYS A 99 -1.05 12.40 4.08
C LYS A 99 0.16 12.02 4.91
N TYR A 100 0.87 11.00 4.47
CA TYR A 100 2.14 10.63 5.06
C TYR A 100 3.16 11.78 4.97
N VAL A 101 3.91 11.99 6.05
CA VAL A 101 4.96 13.03 6.12
C VAL A 101 6.31 12.35 5.99
N CYS A 102 6.94 12.51 4.83
CA CYS A 102 8.33 12.10 4.62
C CYS A 102 9.27 12.99 5.43
N SER A 103 10.30 12.41 6.04
CA SER A 103 11.31 13.17 6.75
C SER A 103 12.16 14.00 5.78
N LYS A 104 12.56 15.19 6.25
CA LYS A 104 13.45 16.07 5.48
C LYS A 104 14.82 15.41 5.24
N GLU A 105 15.30 14.64 6.20
CA GLU A 105 16.58 13.94 6.12
C GLU A 105 16.56 12.88 5.02
N SER A 106 15.52 12.03 4.97
CA SER A 106 15.33 11.02 3.92
C SER A 106 15.34 11.65 2.53
N TYR A 107 14.61 12.76 2.38
CA TYR A 107 14.55 13.48 1.11
C TYR A 107 15.91 14.08 0.71
N VAL A 108 16.59 14.75 1.64
CA VAL A 108 17.90 15.37 1.37
C VAL A 108 18.94 14.31 1.01
N LYS A 109 18.97 13.19 1.74
CA LYS A 109 19.88 12.07 1.44
C LYS A 109 19.62 11.52 0.04
N ALA A 110 18.37 11.20 -0.29
CA ALA A 110 18.03 10.67 -1.61
C ALA A 110 18.37 11.67 -2.73
N LYS A 111 18.15 12.98 -2.51
CA LYS A 111 18.48 14.03 -3.47
C LYS A 111 19.98 14.11 -3.77
N SER A 112 20.84 13.97 -2.75
CA SER A 112 22.30 14.03 -2.93
C SER A 112 22.88 12.91 -3.76
N ASN A 113 22.16 11.79 -3.97
CA ASN A 113 22.61 10.71 -4.84
C ASN A 113 22.55 11.06 -6.34
N PHE A 114 21.90 12.17 -6.70
CA PHE A 114 21.69 12.62 -8.07
C PHE A 114 22.39 13.96 -8.37
N GLU A 115 23.13 14.51 -7.40
CA GLU A 115 23.93 15.75 -7.52
C GLU A 115 25.42 15.40 -7.59
#